data_AF-A0A5B0G3K4-F1
#
_entry.id   AF-A0A5B0G3K4-F1
#
_cell.length_a   1.000
_cell.length_b   1.000
_cell.length_c   1.000
_cell.angle_alpha   90.00
_cell.angle_beta   90.00
_cell.angle_gamma   90.00
#
_symmetry.space_group_name_H-M   'P 1'
#
loop_
_entity.id
_entity.type
_entity.pdbx_description
1 polymer ?
#
loop_
_entity_poly.entity_id
_entity_poly.type
_entity_poly.pdbx_seq_one_letter_code
_entity_poly.pdbx_strand_id
1 'polypeptide(L)'
;MQMTHESADAELAKLLRDKPRGTTADLTDFAVAYWNGERVVYTFLHEDGHGAPDDEFDLTDYALELWHDEFAAWFAAHHFTEARPEVLDWIKAALPSSTSS
;
A
#
# COMPACT_ATOMS: atom_id res chain seq x y z
N MET A 1 -12.65 -11.68 16.31
CA MET A 1 -11.91 -10.40 16.47
C MET A 1 -12.27 -9.58 15.25
N GLN A 2 -12.76 -8.36 15.43
CA GLN A 2 -12.95 -7.45 14.30
C GLN A 2 -11.57 -6.94 13.88
N MET A 3 -11.30 -6.90 12.58
CA MET A 3 -10.08 -6.30 12.05
C MET A 3 -10.17 -4.79 12.23
N THR A 4 -9.16 -4.17 12.84
CA THR A 4 -9.07 -2.71 12.96
C THR A 4 -7.96 -2.19 12.07
N HIS A 5 -8.05 -0.93 11.65
CA HIS A 5 -7.02 -0.32 10.80
C HIS A 5 -5.64 -0.36 11.46
N GLU A 6 -5.54 -0.13 12.78
CA GLU A 6 -4.28 -0.23 13.53
C GLU A 6 -3.67 -1.64 13.47
N SER A 7 -4.49 -2.68 13.60
CA SER A 7 -4.02 -4.07 13.53
C SER A 7 -3.56 -4.46 12.13
N ALA A 8 -4.30 -4.03 11.11
CA ALA A 8 -3.97 -4.26 9.72
C ALA A 8 -2.68 -3.51 9.33
N ASP A 9 -2.55 -2.24 9.73
CA ASP A 9 -1.37 -1.42 9.47
C ASP A 9 -0.13 -2.02 10.12
N ALA A 10 -0.22 -2.42 11.39
CA ALA A 10 0.90 -3.04 12.10
C ALA A 10 1.34 -4.38 11.47
N GLU A 11 0.42 -5.14 10.88
CA GLU A 11 0.74 -6.39 10.17
C GLU A 11 1.36 -6.12 8.80
N LEU A 12 0.76 -5.22 8.01
CA LEU A 12 1.30 -4.78 6.72
C LEU A 12 2.69 -4.17 6.86
N ALA A 13 2.93 -3.38 7.90
CA ALA A 13 4.24 -2.80 8.18
C ALA A 13 5.30 -3.88 8.39
N LYS A 14 4.98 -4.95 9.14
CA LYS A 14 5.91 -6.07 9.35
C LYS A 14 6.17 -6.82 8.04
N LEU A 15 5.13 -7.11 7.28
CA LEU A 15 5.25 -7.88 6.04
C LEU A 15 6.00 -7.13 4.94
N LEU A 16 5.70 -5.83 4.75
CA LEU A 16 6.26 -5.02 3.66
C LEU A 16 7.65 -4.47 3.98
N ARG A 17 7.99 -4.22 5.25
CA ARG A 17 9.31 -3.69 5.63
C ARG A 17 10.46 -4.62 5.25
N ASP A 18 10.23 -5.94 5.26
CA ASP A 18 11.23 -6.94 4.89
C ASP A 18 11.28 -7.23 3.38
N LYS A 19 10.38 -6.61 2.59
CA LYS A 19 10.32 -6.78 1.13
C LYS A 19 11.22 -5.77 0.40
N PRO A 20 11.62 -6.07 -0.85
CA PRO A 20 12.24 -5.07 -1.71
C PRO A 20 11.38 -3.81 -1.85
N ARG A 21 12.02 -2.63 -1.91
CA ARG A 21 11.33 -1.37 -2.20
C ARG A 21 10.54 -1.48 -3.50
N GLY A 22 9.36 -0.87 -3.53
CA GLY A 22 8.43 -0.95 -4.65
C GLY A 22 7.58 -2.23 -4.69
N THR A 23 7.70 -3.11 -3.69
CA THR A 23 6.75 -4.20 -3.50
C THR A 23 5.43 -3.65 -2.96
N THR A 24 4.33 -4.06 -3.57
CA THR A 24 2.97 -3.72 -3.13
C THR A 24 2.26 -4.93 -2.55
N ALA A 25 1.48 -4.70 -1.50
CA ALA A 25 0.37 -5.54 -1.08
C ALA A 25 -0.87 -5.07 -1.85
N ASP A 26 -1.41 -5.92 -2.71
CA ASP A 26 -2.55 -5.56 -3.54
C ASP A 26 -3.85 -5.84 -2.76
N LEU A 27 -4.32 -4.86 -1.97
CA LEU A 27 -5.41 -5.06 -1.00
C LEU A 27 -6.76 -5.26 -1.68
N THR A 28 -6.99 -4.56 -2.79
CA THR A 28 -8.14 -4.70 -3.67
C THR A 28 -7.68 -4.57 -5.13
N ASP A 29 -8.61 -4.67 -6.08
CA ASP A 29 -8.31 -4.48 -7.52
C ASP A 29 -7.78 -3.08 -7.86
N PHE A 30 -8.02 -2.09 -6.99
CA PHE A 30 -7.70 -0.67 -7.24
C PHE A 30 -6.96 0.00 -6.08
N ALA A 31 -6.76 -0.68 -4.94
CA ALA A 31 -6.07 -0.13 -3.79
C ALA A 31 -4.90 -1.02 -3.39
N VAL A 32 -3.73 -0.42 -3.20
CA VAL A 32 -2.50 -1.11 -2.82
C VAL A 32 -1.85 -0.45 -1.61
N ALA A 33 -1.07 -1.22 -0.87
CA ALA A 33 -0.20 -0.71 0.18
C ALA A 33 1.26 -1.04 -0.11
N TYR A 34 2.18 -0.13 0.22
CA TYR A 34 3.62 -0.37 0.10
C TYR A 34 4.40 0.26 1.26
N TRP A 35 5.63 -0.21 1.45
CA TRP A 35 6.55 0.38 2.41
C TRP A 35 7.41 1.47 1.76
N ASN A 36 7.29 2.72 2.22
CA ASN A 36 8.06 3.84 1.67
C ASN A 36 9.50 3.94 2.25
N GLY A 37 9.79 3.22 3.34
CA GLY A 37 11.02 3.32 4.12
C GLY A 37 10.79 3.67 5.58
N GLU A 38 9.65 4.28 5.90
CA GLU A 38 9.31 4.81 7.22
C GLU A 38 7.96 4.32 7.73
N ARG A 39 6.96 4.22 6.85
CA ARG A 39 5.59 3.76 7.14
C ARG A 39 4.98 2.99 5.98
N VAL A 40 3.87 2.32 6.27
CA VAL A 40 2.96 1.81 5.22
C VAL A 40 2.26 3.01 4.60
N VAL A 41 2.21 3.02 3.27
CA VAL A 41 1.48 4.02 2.50
C VAL A 41 0.43 3.28 1.68
N TYR A 42 -0.81 3.77 1.72
CA TYR A 42 -1.92 3.22 0.96
C TYR A 42 -2.20 4.15 -0.21
N THR A 43 -2.28 3.59 -1.42
CA THR A 43 -2.53 4.37 -2.63
C THR A 43 -3.57 3.68 -3.50
N PHE A 44 -4.38 4.49 -4.17
CA PHE A 44 -5.18 4.03 -5.28
C PHE A 44 -4.30 3.81 -6.51
N LEU A 45 -4.66 2.82 -7.32
CA LEU A 45 -4.09 2.59 -8.63
C LEU A 45 -4.90 3.36 -9.68
N HIS A 46 -4.19 3.87 -10.69
CA HIS A 46 -4.82 4.54 -11.81
C HIS A 46 -5.71 3.58 -12.62
N GLU A 47 -6.82 4.09 -13.14
CA GLU A 47 -7.82 3.31 -13.90
C GLU A 47 -7.32 2.84 -15.28
N ASP A 48 -6.17 3.35 -15.73
CA ASP A 48 -5.55 3.01 -17.01
C ASP A 48 -5.03 1.57 -17.08
N GLY A 49 -5.05 0.84 -15.96
CA GLY A 49 -4.66 -0.56 -15.86
C GLY A 49 -3.14 -0.77 -15.87
N HIS A 50 -2.35 0.30 -15.83
CA HIS A 50 -0.88 0.21 -15.73
C HIS A 50 -0.40 -0.02 -14.30
N GLY A 51 -1.30 0.11 -13.30
CA GLY A 51 -0.97 -0.11 -11.90
C GLY A 51 -0.04 0.98 -11.34
N ALA A 52 -0.08 2.17 -11.94
CA ALA A 52 0.58 3.35 -11.42
C ALA A 52 -0.18 3.87 -10.18
N PRO A 53 0.52 4.31 -9.11
CA PRO A 53 -0.12 5.02 -8.02
C PRO A 53 -0.76 6.33 -8.51
N ASP A 54 -1.94 6.65 -8.00
CA ASP A 54 -2.68 7.87 -8.32
C ASP A 54 -2.75 8.79 -7.09
N ASP A 55 -3.52 8.40 -6.07
CA ASP A 55 -3.72 9.17 -4.84
C ASP A 55 -3.42 8.35 -3.57
N GLU A 56 -2.76 8.99 -2.59
CA GLU A 56 -2.57 8.43 -1.24
C GLU A 56 -3.85 8.60 -0.41
N PHE A 57 -4.20 7.59 0.38
CA PHE A 57 -5.32 7.63 1.31
C PHE A 57 -4.94 7.08 2.68
N ASP A 58 -5.69 7.50 3.69
CA ASP A 58 -5.55 6.95 5.05
C ASP A 58 -6.49 5.75 5.22
N LEU A 59 -5.94 4.62 5.67
CA LEU A 59 -6.76 3.47 6.05
C LEU A 59 -7.48 3.78 7.37
N THR A 60 -8.78 4.05 7.27
CA THR A 60 -9.67 4.25 8.42
C THR A 60 -10.45 2.98 8.73
N ASP A 61 -10.98 2.83 9.95
CA ASP A 61 -11.86 1.70 10.29
C ASP A 61 -13.09 1.63 9.37
N TYR A 62 -13.60 2.77 8.90
CA TYR A 62 -14.70 2.81 7.93
C TYR A 62 -14.31 2.23 6.57
N ALA A 63 -13.14 2.60 6.03
CA ALA A 63 -12.64 2.05 4.77
C ALA A 63 -12.38 0.54 4.90
N LEU A 64 -11.86 0.11 6.04
CA LEU A 64 -11.63 -1.29 6.35
C LEU A 64 -12.94 -2.09 6.47
N GLU A 65 -13.99 -1.51 7.07
CA GLU A 65 -15.32 -2.14 7.13
C GLU A 65 -15.97 -2.23 5.75
N LEU A 66 -15.79 -1.20 4.91
CA LEU A 66 -16.33 -1.17 3.56
C LEU A 66 -15.72 -2.27 2.66
N TRP A 67 -14.42 -2.54 2.82
CA TRP A 67 -13.67 -3.55 2.05
C TRP A 67 -13.32 -4.78 2.89
N HIS A 68 -14.15 -5.07 3.90
CA HIS A 68 -13.85 -6.10 4.89
C HIS A 68 -13.55 -7.46 4.26
N ASP A 69 -14.34 -7.86 3.25
CA ASP A 69 -14.20 -9.18 2.62
C ASP A 69 -12.93 -9.28 1.79
N GLU A 70 -12.56 -8.21 1.08
CA GLU A 70 -11.32 -8.11 0.32
C GLU A 70 -10.10 -8.15 1.24
N PHE A 71 -10.11 -7.37 2.32
CA PHE A 71 -9.04 -7.39 3.32
C PHE A 71 -8.95 -8.75 4.01
N ALA A 72 -10.07 -9.35 4.41
CA ALA A 72 -10.10 -10.66 5.02
C ALA A 72 -9.54 -11.74 4.08
N ALA A 73 -9.90 -11.69 2.79
CA ALA A 73 -9.35 -12.60 1.78
C ALA A 73 -7.84 -12.38 1.59
N TRP A 74 -7.40 -11.12 1.57
CA TRP A 74 -5.98 -10.77 1.46
C TRP A 74 -5.15 -11.28 2.65
N PHE A 75 -5.62 -11.06 3.88
CA PHE A 75 -4.94 -11.57 5.08
C PHE A 75 -4.97 -13.09 5.19
N ALA A 76 -5.99 -13.75 4.63
CA ALA A 76 -6.02 -15.21 4.53
C ALA A 76 -5.03 -15.76 3.50
N ALA A 77 -4.76 -15.00 2.42
CA ALA A 77 -3.89 -15.37 1.33
C ALA A 77 -3.03 -14.19 0.87
N HIS A 78 -1.98 -13.90 1.66
CA HIS A 78 -1.07 -12.81 1.38
C HIS A 78 -0.51 -12.91 -0.04
N HIS A 79 -0.78 -11.88 -0.83
CA HIS A 79 -0.23 -11.75 -2.17
C HIS A 79 0.42 -10.37 -2.31
N PHE A 80 1.58 -10.40 -2.98
CA PHE A 80 2.41 -9.23 -3.19
C PHE A 80 2.81 -9.18 -4.65
N THR A 81 2.82 -7.97 -5.20
CA THR A 81 3.44 -7.72 -6.50
C THR A 81 4.82 -7.10 -6.26
N GLU A 82 5.87 -7.80 -6.69
CA GLU A 82 7.24 -7.38 -6.46
C GLU A 82 7.67 -6.28 -7.44
N ALA A 83 8.32 -5.24 -6.90
CA ALA A 83 9.11 -4.25 -7.64
C ALA A 83 8.39 -3.58 -8.83
N ARG A 84 7.22 -2.97 -8.59
CA ARG A 84 6.55 -2.10 -9.58
C ARG A 84 7.41 -0.86 -9.86
N PRO A 85 7.90 -0.63 -11.09
CA PRO A 85 8.69 0.56 -11.43
C PRO A 85 7.95 1.87 -11.13
N GLU A 86 6.65 1.90 -11.35
CA GLU A 86 5.77 3.05 -11.15
C GLU A 86 5.73 3.44 -9.66
N VAL A 87 5.64 2.45 -8.77
CA VAL A 87 5.68 2.65 -7.31
C VAL A 87 7.06 3.12 -6.86
N LEU A 88 8.12 2.57 -7.45
CA LEU A 88 9.49 3.03 -7.15
C LEU A 88 9.69 4.48 -7.53
N ASP A 89 9.19 4.89 -8.69
CA ASP A 89 9.31 6.27 -9.16
C ASP A 89 8.42 7.21 -8.35
N TRP A 90 7.24 6.76 -7.94
CA TRP A 90 6.39 7.47 -7.00
C TRP A 90 7.07 7.72 -5.64
N ILE A 91 7.68 6.68 -5.04
CA ILE A 91 8.44 6.82 -3.78
C ILE A 91 9.59 7.82 -3.94
N LYS A 92 10.31 7.79 -5.08
CA LYS A 92 11.39 8.74 -5.36
C LYS A 92 10.89 10.17 -5.54
N ALA A 93 9.73 10.35 -6.15
CA ALA A 93 9.12 11.66 -6.37
C ALA A 93 8.54 12.26 -5.07
N ALA A 94 8.03 11.41 -4.18
CA ALA A 94 7.48 11.81 -2.88
C ALA A 94 8.56 12.15 -1.84
N LEU A 95 9.78 11.63 -2.00
CA LEU A 95 10.94 12.12 -1.25
C LEU A 95 11.09 13.61 -1.59
N PRO A 96 11.04 14.54 -0.61
CA PRO A 96 11.35 15.92 -0.87
C PRO A 96 12.77 15.94 -1.40
N SER A 97 12.92 16.15 -2.71
CA SER A 97 14.20 16.51 -3.29
C SER A 97 14.67 17.67 -2.44
N SER A 98 15.76 17.48 -1.70
CA SER A 98 16.44 18.60 -1.08
C SER A 98 16.90 19.47 -2.24
N THR A 99 16.03 20.40 -2.65
CA THR A 99 16.31 21.49 -3.56
C THR A 99 17.20 22.42 -2.76
N SER A 100 18.47 22.05 -2.64
CA SER A 100 19.56 22.98 -2.36
C SER A 100 20.08 23.44 -3.71
N SER A 101 19.69 24.65 -4.13
CA SER A 101 20.50 25.60 -4.91
C SER A 101 19.82 26.95 -4.91
#